data_AF-A0A3G9JZ29-F1
#
_entry.id   AF-A0A3G9JZ29-F1
#
_cell.length_a   1.000
_cell.length_b   1.000
_cell.length_c   1.000
_cell.angle_alpha   90.00
_cell.angle_beta   90.00
_cell.angle_gamma   90.00
#
_symmetry.space_group_name_H-M   'P 1'
#
loop_
_entity.id
_entity.type
_entity.pdbx_description
1 polymer ?
#
loop_
_entity_poly.entity_id
_entity_poly.type
_entity_poly.pdbx_seq_one_letter_code
_entity_poly.pdbx_strand_id
1 'polypeptide(L)'
;MLKNLASVSTLVIPFLFFPTQAQASVALQSFTGGSLFTDVNGTNMTVGWSFTANDNLSVTSLGLWDETPADPLAQTHQVGLWSSTGTLLGSATIQTNSPLTGSFRYAAIAPVALTSGLTYFLGSEISNPFSDQYTSSASSIVTAPEITFLGAARNNSAGGFSFPSITTSVNGRFGPNFQFQVVSASVPEPTSTLGLLALGTLGAASTLKRKLKP
;
A
#
# COMPACT_ATOMS: atom_id res chain seq x y z
N MET A 1 27.12 -28.03 -59.99
CA MET A 1 26.87 -28.64 -58.67
C MET A 1 26.73 -27.53 -57.63
N LEU A 2 25.59 -27.55 -56.92
CA LEU A 2 25.08 -26.79 -55.77
C LEU A 2 25.63 -25.36 -55.44
N LYS A 3 24.73 -24.37 -55.52
CA LYS A 3 24.83 -23.09 -54.80
C LYS A 3 24.04 -23.21 -53.49
N ASN A 4 24.71 -23.04 -52.34
CA ASN A 4 24.09 -23.02 -51.02
C ASN A 4 23.23 -21.75 -50.84
N LEU A 5 21.91 -21.91 -50.74
CA LEU A 5 21.03 -20.88 -50.20
C LEU A 5 21.02 -21.01 -48.67
N ALA A 6 21.60 -20.04 -47.97
CA ALA A 6 21.43 -19.90 -46.53
C ALA A 6 20.02 -19.34 -46.27
N SER A 7 19.14 -20.17 -45.74
CA SER A 7 17.81 -19.77 -45.26
C SER A 7 17.98 -19.06 -43.91
N VAL A 8 17.69 -17.76 -43.85
CA VAL A 8 17.63 -17.01 -42.58
C VAL A 8 16.25 -17.25 -41.99
N SER A 9 16.15 -18.19 -41.04
CA SER A 9 14.95 -18.37 -40.21
C SER A 9 14.85 -17.23 -39.20
N THR A 10 13.91 -16.33 -39.40
CA THR A 10 13.56 -15.30 -38.41
C THR A 10 12.77 -15.96 -37.28
N LEU A 11 13.40 -16.12 -36.13
CA LEU A 11 12.75 -16.60 -34.91
C LEU A 11 11.89 -15.46 -34.34
N VAL A 12 10.57 -15.55 -34.49
CA VAL A 12 9.62 -14.68 -33.77
C VAL A 12 9.45 -15.27 -32.37
N ILE A 13 9.98 -14.61 -31.35
CA ILE A 13 9.73 -14.95 -29.95
C ILE A 13 8.49 -14.17 -29.51
N PRO A 14 7.34 -14.83 -29.26
CA PRO A 14 6.20 -14.14 -28.67
C PRO A 14 6.54 -13.78 -27.22
N PHE A 15 6.64 -12.48 -26.92
CA PHE A 15 6.66 -12.00 -25.54
C PHE A 15 5.25 -12.20 -24.96
N LEU A 16 5.06 -13.30 -24.22
CA LEU A 16 3.90 -13.50 -23.38
C LEU A 16 3.99 -12.50 -22.23
N PHE A 17 3.16 -11.45 -22.27
CA PHE A 17 2.93 -10.57 -21.14
C PHE A 17 2.12 -11.33 -20.09
N PHE A 18 2.78 -11.84 -19.07
CA PHE A 18 2.11 -12.24 -17.84
C PHE A 18 1.82 -10.95 -17.05
N PRO A 19 0.56 -10.67 -16.67
CA PRO A 19 0.31 -9.61 -15.71
C PRO A 19 1.02 -9.99 -14.41
N THR A 20 2.07 -9.26 -14.05
CA THR A 20 2.69 -9.38 -12.73
C THR A 20 1.63 -9.03 -11.71
N GLN A 21 1.19 -10.02 -10.94
CA GLN A 21 0.31 -9.80 -9.81
C GLN A 21 1.08 -8.93 -8.81
N ALA A 22 0.77 -7.63 -8.77
CA ALA A 22 1.44 -6.69 -7.88
C ALA A 22 1.20 -7.12 -6.43
N GLN A 23 2.29 -7.37 -5.69
CA GLN A 23 2.24 -7.60 -4.25
C GLN A 23 1.71 -6.32 -3.58
N ALA A 24 0.90 -6.46 -2.52
CA ALA A 24 0.41 -5.30 -1.78
C ALA A 24 1.55 -4.65 -0.98
N SER A 25 1.69 -3.33 -1.11
CA SER A 25 2.63 -2.50 -0.34
C SER A 25 2.09 -2.24 1.07
N VAL A 26 2.98 -2.06 2.04
CA VAL A 26 2.63 -1.73 3.43
C VAL A 26 2.90 -0.25 3.70
N ALA A 27 1.92 0.46 4.27
CA ALA A 27 1.99 1.91 4.48
C ALA A 27 3.05 2.34 5.50
N LEU A 28 3.01 1.76 6.70
CA LEU A 28 4.04 1.92 7.72
C LEU A 28 4.97 0.70 7.68
N GLN A 29 6.16 0.85 7.13
CA GLN A 29 7.11 -0.24 6.91
C GLN A 29 7.88 -0.60 8.18
N SER A 30 8.29 0.41 8.95
CA SER A 30 8.91 0.22 10.27
C SER A 30 8.85 1.48 11.12
N PHE A 31 9.04 1.32 12.42
CA PHE A 31 9.30 2.39 13.36
C PHE A 31 10.20 1.87 14.48
N THR A 32 10.93 2.75 15.15
CA THR A 32 11.78 2.39 16.31
C THR A 32 11.71 3.43 17.41
N GLY A 33 11.98 3.00 18.64
CA GLY A 33 11.92 3.83 19.84
C GLY A 33 10.49 4.25 20.21
N GLY A 34 10.37 5.29 21.03
CA GLY A 34 9.10 5.76 21.58
C GLY A 34 8.73 5.09 22.90
N SER A 35 7.51 5.35 23.34
CA SER A 35 6.94 4.81 24.58
C SER A 35 5.82 3.84 24.25
N LEU A 36 5.86 2.68 24.91
CA LEU A 36 4.79 1.69 24.89
C LEU A 36 3.63 2.16 25.77
N PHE A 37 2.42 2.03 25.26
CA PHE A 37 1.19 2.29 26.00
C PHE A 37 0.37 1.00 26.07
N THR A 38 0.07 0.59 27.30
CA THR A 38 -0.70 -0.62 27.65
C THR A 38 -2.04 -0.28 28.30
N ASP A 39 -2.39 1.00 28.46
CA ASP A 39 -3.63 1.44 29.09
C ASP A 39 -4.11 2.79 28.51
N VAL A 40 -5.42 3.02 28.61
CA VAL A 40 -6.15 4.23 28.20
C VAL A 40 -6.93 4.87 29.36
N ASN A 41 -6.42 4.73 30.59
CA ASN A 41 -7.02 5.28 31.81
C ASN A 41 -8.50 4.89 31.96
N GLY A 42 -8.85 3.65 31.62
CA GLY A 42 -10.19 3.12 31.82
C GLY A 42 -11.27 3.56 30.81
N THR A 43 -10.91 4.15 29.67
CA THR A 43 -11.91 4.62 28.68
C THR A 43 -11.59 4.18 27.25
N ASN A 44 -12.64 3.86 26.48
CA ASN A 44 -12.47 3.48 25.07
C ASN A 44 -12.18 4.72 24.21
N MET A 45 -11.25 4.60 23.26
CA MET A 45 -10.89 5.68 22.34
C MET A 45 -10.32 5.12 21.02
N THR A 46 -10.26 5.95 19.99
CA THR A 46 -9.53 5.66 18.75
C THR A 46 -8.15 6.29 18.84
N VAL A 47 -7.10 5.53 18.53
CA VAL A 47 -5.73 6.04 18.39
C VAL A 47 -5.14 5.65 17.05
N GLY A 48 -4.30 6.50 16.49
CA GLY A 48 -3.62 6.21 15.25
C GLY A 48 -2.82 7.39 14.73
N TRP A 49 -2.91 7.64 13.44
CA TRP A 49 -2.11 8.63 12.74
C TRP A 49 -2.80 9.13 11.47
N SER A 50 -2.38 10.30 11.01
CA SER A 50 -2.84 10.89 9.75
C SER A 50 -1.72 10.94 8.72
N PHE A 51 -2.13 10.94 7.45
CA PHE A 51 -1.20 10.90 6.33
C PHE A 51 -1.79 11.54 5.08
N THR A 52 -0.92 11.94 4.17
CA THR A 52 -1.28 12.27 2.78
C THR A 52 -0.93 11.10 1.87
N ALA A 53 -1.85 10.71 0.99
CA ALA A 53 -1.56 9.79 -0.10
C ALA A 53 -0.84 10.55 -1.22
N ASN A 54 0.35 10.09 -1.62
CA ASN A 54 1.14 10.72 -2.67
C ASN A 54 0.75 10.20 -4.06
N ASP A 55 0.10 9.04 -4.13
CA ASP A 55 -0.43 8.43 -5.35
C ASP A 55 -1.91 8.06 -5.19
N ASN A 56 -2.56 7.69 -6.30
CA ASN A 56 -3.88 7.05 -6.21
C ASN A 56 -3.68 5.62 -5.71
N LEU A 57 -4.30 5.28 -4.58
CA LEU A 57 -4.10 3.99 -3.91
C LEU A 57 -5.42 3.22 -3.83
N SER A 58 -5.30 1.90 -3.80
CA SER A 58 -6.39 0.98 -3.47
C SER A 58 -5.99 0.25 -2.19
N VAL A 59 -6.54 0.66 -1.04
CA VAL A 59 -6.30 0.00 0.25
C VAL A 59 -7.05 -1.31 0.28
N THR A 60 -6.33 -2.41 0.49
CA THR A 60 -6.86 -3.78 0.42
C THR A 60 -7.01 -4.43 1.78
N SER A 61 -6.24 -3.99 2.78
CA SER A 61 -6.25 -4.56 4.13
C SER A 61 -5.97 -3.48 5.17
N LEU A 62 -6.59 -3.61 6.33
CA LEU A 62 -6.21 -2.85 7.53
C LEU A 62 -5.52 -3.80 8.50
N GLY A 63 -4.68 -3.26 9.37
CA GLY A 63 -3.92 -4.07 10.32
C GLY A 63 -3.65 -3.38 11.63
N LEU A 64 -3.20 -4.19 12.58
CA LEU A 64 -2.80 -3.77 13.92
C LEU A 64 -1.41 -4.33 14.22
N TRP A 65 -0.59 -3.53 14.90
CA TRP A 65 0.73 -3.90 15.37
C TRP A 65 0.63 -5.04 16.38
N ASP A 66 1.54 -5.99 16.23
CA ASP A 66 1.75 -7.10 17.15
C ASP A 66 3.24 -7.08 17.53
N GLU A 67 3.52 -6.64 18.75
CA GLU A 67 4.89 -6.52 19.29
C GLU A 67 5.55 -7.89 19.46
N THR A 68 4.76 -8.89 19.81
CA THR A 68 5.21 -10.24 20.15
C THR A 68 4.59 -11.24 19.19
N PRO A 69 4.95 -11.26 17.89
CA PRO A 69 4.27 -12.06 16.88
C PRO A 69 4.27 -13.59 17.12
N ALA A 70 5.12 -14.08 18.04
CA ALA A 70 5.09 -15.45 18.53
C ALA A 70 3.83 -15.76 19.37
N ASP A 71 3.28 -14.74 20.03
CA ASP A 71 2.05 -14.76 20.79
C ASP A 71 0.94 -14.00 20.01
N PRO A 72 -0.27 -14.57 19.85
CA PRO A 72 -1.39 -13.85 19.25
C PRO A 72 -1.74 -12.57 20.04
N LEU A 73 -2.41 -11.62 19.39
CA LEU A 73 -3.00 -10.48 20.11
C LEU A 73 -3.92 -10.99 21.23
N ALA A 74 -3.97 -10.30 22.34
CA ALA A 74 -4.76 -10.69 23.50
C ALA A 74 -6.28 -10.53 23.27
N GLN A 75 -6.67 -9.60 22.39
CA GLN A 75 -8.07 -9.41 21.99
C GLN A 75 -8.21 -8.99 20.52
N THR A 76 -9.46 -8.91 20.04
CA THR A 76 -9.76 -8.39 18.72
C THR A 76 -9.82 -6.86 18.73
N HIS A 77 -9.45 -6.24 17.61
CA HIS A 77 -9.41 -4.78 17.51
C HIS A 77 -10.10 -4.29 16.24
N GLN A 78 -10.93 -3.26 16.35
CA GLN A 78 -11.48 -2.60 15.18
C GLN A 78 -10.49 -1.55 14.67
N VAL A 79 -10.19 -1.58 13.36
CA VAL A 79 -9.36 -0.58 12.69
C VAL A 79 -10.18 0.08 11.60
N GLY A 80 -10.09 1.41 11.51
CA GLY A 80 -10.81 2.22 10.54
C GLY A 80 -9.89 3.13 9.75
N LEU A 81 -10.36 3.48 8.56
CA LEU A 81 -9.79 4.47 7.66
C LEU A 81 -10.85 5.54 7.37
N TRP A 82 -10.50 6.79 7.61
CA TRP A 82 -11.40 7.93 7.45
C TRP A 82 -10.85 8.97 6.46
N SER A 83 -11.77 9.69 5.83
CA SER A 83 -11.45 10.94 5.13
C SER A 83 -11.08 12.05 6.12
N SER A 84 -10.48 13.13 5.62
CA SER A 84 -10.20 14.35 6.41
C SER A 84 -11.45 15.01 7.00
N THR A 85 -12.64 14.75 6.44
CA THR A 85 -13.92 15.26 6.93
C THR A 85 -14.59 14.34 7.97
N GLY A 86 -13.96 13.21 8.32
CA GLY A 86 -14.47 12.27 9.30
C GLY A 86 -15.41 11.20 8.77
N THR A 87 -15.53 11.04 7.45
CA THR A 87 -16.30 9.94 6.85
C THR A 87 -15.52 8.64 6.97
N LEU A 88 -16.11 7.59 7.55
CA LEU A 88 -15.51 6.26 7.58
C LEU A 88 -15.55 5.65 6.17
N LEU A 89 -14.39 5.43 5.58
CA LEU A 89 -14.23 4.90 4.22
C LEU A 89 -14.16 3.37 4.20
N GLY A 90 -13.60 2.78 5.25
CA GLY A 90 -13.52 1.34 5.43
C GLY A 90 -13.09 0.98 6.84
N SER A 91 -13.45 -0.23 7.28
CA SER A 91 -13.01 -0.77 8.57
C SER A 91 -12.83 -2.28 8.50
N ALA A 92 -12.03 -2.81 9.42
CA ALA A 92 -11.83 -4.24 9.60
C ALA A 92 -11.76 -4.58 11.09
N THR A 93 -12.18 -5.78 11.44
CA THR A 93 -11.90 -6.36 12.75
C THR A 93 -10.69 -7.28 12.62
N ILE A 94 -9.59 -6.89 13.26
CA ILE A 94 -8.38 -7.69 13.33
C ILE A 94 -8.60 -8.77 14.39
N GLN A 95 -8.52 -10.03 13.96
CA GLN A 95 -8.66 -11.18 14.86
C GLN A 95 -7.35 -11.41 15.61
N THR A 96 -7.41 -12.09 16.76
CA THR A 96 -6.22 -12.40 17.56
C THR A 96 -5.16 -13.16 16.76
N ASN A 97 -5.59 -13.98 15.81
CA ASN A 97 -4.78 -14.78 14.91
C ASN A 97 -4.83 -14.33 13.45
N SER A 98 -5.22 -13.08 13.16
CA SER A 98 -5.18 -12.52 11.82
C SER A 98 -3.80 -12.72 11.17
N PRO A 99 -3.72 -12.95 9.83
CA PRO A 99 -2.47 -13.17 9.13
C PRO A 99 -1.41 -12.11 9.45
N LEU A 100 -0.21 -12.56 9.79
CA LEU A 100 0.92 -11.72 10.14
C LEU A 100 1.74 -11.37 8.89
N THR A 101 2.06 -10.08 8.71
CA THR A 101 3.04 -9.60 7.73
C THR A 101 3.94 -8.59 8.41
N GLY A 102 5.25 -8.88 8.50
CA GLY A 102 6.16 -8.12 9.34
C GLY A 102 5.73 -8.22 10.81
N SER A 103 5.52 -7.07 11.45
CA SER A 103 5.04 -6.96 12.84
C SER A 103 3.57 -6.56 12.94
N PHE A 104 2.77 -6.79 11.90
CA PHE A 104 1.36 -6.39 11.88
C PHE A 104 0.46 -7.55 11.45
N ARG A 105 -0.67 -7.69 12.15
CA ARG A 105 -1.75 -8.60 11.76
C ARG A 105 -2.76 -7.87 10.91
N TYR A 106 -3.17 -8.47 9.80
CA TYR A 106 -4.08 -7.84 8.83
C TYR A 106 -5.39 -8.57 8.67
N ALA A 107 -6.43 -7.82 8.32
CA ALA A 107 -7.68 -8.33 7.79
C ALA A 107 -8.03 -7.60 6.49
N ALA A 108 -8.49 -8.35 5.49
CA ALA A 108 -8.88 -7.80 4.21
C ALA A 108 -10.15 -6.94 4.33
N ILE A 109 -10.24 -5.91 3.50
CA ILE A 109 -11.44 -5.08 3.34
C ILE A 109 -11.88 -5.07 1.88
N ALA A 110 -13.12 -4.65 1.62
CA ALA A 110 -13.48 -4.21 0.29
C ALA A 110 -12.53 -3.06 -0.13
N PRO A 111 -11.91 -3.09 -1.32
CA PRO A 111 -10.91 -2.11 -1.69
C PRO A 111 -11.40 -0.67 -1.55
N VAL A 112 -10.64 0.16 -0.83
CA VAL A 112 -10.94 1.58 -0.63
C VAL A 112 -10.00 2.43 -1.47
N ALA A 113 -10.56 3.23 -2.37
CA ALA A 113 -9.79 4.15 -3.18
C ALA A 113 -9.37 5.38 -2.38
N LEU A 114 -8.07 5.69 -2.40
CA LEU A 114 -7.50 6.94 -1.92
C LEU A 114 -7.02 7.75 -3.12
N THR A 115 -7.28 9.05 -3.08
CA THR A 115 -6.87 9.99 -4.12
C THR A 115 -5.57 10.64 -3.72
N SER A 116 -4.63 10.72 -4.68
CA SER A 116 -3.38 11.44 -4.51
C SER A 116 -3.62 12.88 -4.07
N GLY A 117 -2.76 13.38 -3.18
CA GLY A 117 -2.79 14.73 -2.62
C GLY A 117 -3.80 14.93 -1.49
N LEU A 118 -4.64 13.94 -1.17
CA LEU A 118 -5.62 14.05 -0.08
C LEU A 118 -5.10 13.47 1.23
N THR A 119 -5.61 14.04 2.33
CA THR A 119 -5.30 13.60 3.70
C THR A 119 -6.35 12.62 4.22
N TYR A 120 -5.85 11.58 4.88
CA TYR A 120 -6.63 10.50 5.48
C TYR A 120 -6.17 10.23 6.91
N PHE A 121 -7.03 9.55 7.64
CA PHE A 121 -6.83 9.22 9.05
C PHE A 121 -6.99 7.73 9.24
N LEU A 122 -6.04 7.12 9.93
CA LEU A 122 -6.08 5.73 10.31
C LEU A 122 -6.16 5.63 11.84
N GLY A 123 -6.96 4.71 12.34
CA GLY A 123 -7.19 4.58 13.78
C GLY A 123 -7.63 3.17 14.16
N SER A 124 -7.09 2.66 15.26
CA SER A 124 -7.58 1.47 15.94
C SER A 124 -8.39 1.87 17.16
N GLU A 125 -9.47 1.15 17.41
CA GLU A 125 -10.12 1.17 18.71
C GLU A 125 -9.15 0.65 19.77
N ILE A 126 -9.13 1.34 20.90
CA ILE A 126 -8.53 0.90 22.14
C ILE A 126 -9.69 0.70 23.10
N SER A 127 -9.97 -0.55 23.45
CA SER A 127 -11.00 -0.98 24.39
C SER A 127 -10.43 -1.04 25.81
N ASN A 128 -11.26 -0.75 26.81
CA ASN A 128 -10.93 -0.99 28.22
C ASN A 128 -11.57 -2.31 28.70
N PRO A 129 -10.82 -3.24 29.32
CA PRO A 129 -9.37 -3.21 29.53
C PRO A 129 -8.58 -3.35 28.22
N PHE A 130 -7.49 -2.58 28.10
CA PHE A 130 -6.59 -2.69 26.96
C PHE A 130 -5.51 -3.71 27.30
N SER A 131 -5.56 -4.84 26.60
CA SER A 131 -4.69 -6.01 26.85
C SER A 131 -3.58 -6.17 25.80
N ASP A 132 -3.53 -5.26 24.82
CA ASP A 132 -2.50 -5.19 23.80
C ASP A 132 -1.78 -3.84 23.93
N GLN A 133 -0.95 -3.48 22.94
CA GLN A 133 -0.07 -2.33 23.00
C GLN A 133 -0.12 -1.48 21.73
N TYR A 134 0.17 -0.20 21.89
CA TYR A 134 0.59 0.67 20.79
C TYR A 134 1.81 1.49 21.21
N THR A 135 2.59 1.91 20.23
CA THR A 135 3.76 2.78 20.48
C THR A 135 3.43 4.22 20.12
N SER A 136 3.88 5.19 20.93
CA SER A 136 3.78 6.61 20.59
C SER A 136 5.13 7.31 20.73
N SER A 137 5.30 8.43 20.02
CA SER A 137 6.54 9.23 20.03
C SER A 137 7.76 8.45 19.53
N ALA A 138 7.60 7.65 18.47
CA ALA A 138 8.72 6.91 17.88
C ALA A 138 9.87 7.84 17.49
N SER A 139 11.12 7.39 17.68
CA SER A 139 12.31 8.15 17.29
C SER A 139 12.57 8.11 15.79
N SER A 140 12.12 7.05 15.12
CA SER A 140 12.22 6.88 13.66
C SER A 140 10.94 6.25 13.12
N ILE A 141 10.55 6.69 11.92
CA ILE A 141 9.39 6.19 11.17
C ILE A 141 9.82 6.01 9.73
N VAL A 142 9.51 4.86 9.15
CA VAL A 142 9.69 4.58 7.72
C VAL A 142 8.33 4.22 7.13
N THR A 143 7.85 5.08 6.24
CA THR A 143 6.63 4.84 5.45
C THR A 143 6.98 4.42 4.03
N ALA A 144 6.01 3.84 3.33
CA ALA A 144 6.09 3.68 1.88
C ALA A 144 6.21 5.06 1.19
N PRO A 145 6.89 5.17 0.04
CA PRO A 145 7.06 6.44 -0.67
C PRO A 145 5.73 7.08 -1.09
N GLU A 146 4.67 6.28 -1.22
CA GLU A 146 3.31 6.73 -1.53
C GLU A 146 2.60 7.38 -0.33
N ILE A 147 3.22 7.39 0.85
CA ILE A 147 2.62 7.84 2.10
C ILE A 147 3.49 8.91 2.75
N THR A 148 2.94 10.12 2.88
CA THR A 148 3.52 11.19 3.70
C THR A 148 2.87 11.18 5.08
N PHE A 149 3.62 10.78 6.10
CA PHE A 149 3.16 10.83 7.50
C PHE A 149 3.01 12.27 7.99
N LEU A 150 1.91 12.59 8.67
CA LEU A 150 1.61 13.95 9.16
C LEU A 150 1.69 14.08 10.69
N GLY A 151 1.42 13.00 11.43
CA GLY A 151 1.42 13.04 12.89
C GLY A 151 0.49 12.01 13.53
N ALA A 152 0.50 11.98 14.85
CA ALA A 152 -0.44 11.17 15.63
C ALA A 152 -1.85 11.75 15.58
N ALA A 153 -2.85 10.86 15.58
CA ALA A 153 -4.26 11.18 15.61
C ALA A 153 -4.96 10.39 16.73
N ARG A 154 -5.94 11.01 17.39
CA ARG A 154 -6.84 10.33 18.34
C ARG A 154 -8.18 11.04 18.44
N ASN A 155 -9.17 10.44 19.09
CA ASN A 155 -10.36 11.15 19.54
C ASN A 155 -10.26 11.47 21.05
N ASN A 156 -11.34 12.02 21.60
CA ASN A 156 -11.47 12.27 23.04
C ASN A 156 -11.51 10.94 23.82
N SER A 157 -11.06 10.98 25.08
CA SER A 157 -11.31 9.90 26.03
C SER A 157 -12.81 9.59 26.12
N ALA A 158 -13.14 8.30 26.21
CA ALA A 158 -14.51 7.78 26.10
C ALA A 158 -15.21 8.07 24.75
N GLY A 159 -14.46 8.42 23.70
CA GLY A 159 -14.98 8.64 22.35
C GLY A 159 -15.28 7.36 21.56
N GLY A 160 -14.92 6.19 22.10
CA GLY A 160 -15.09 4.88 21.46
C GLY A 160 -14.39 4.80 20.09
N PHE A 161 -14.87 3.90 19.23
CA PHE A 161 -14.44 3.83 17.83
C PHE A 161 -15.12 4.94 16.99
N SER A 162 -14.48 6.10 16.93
CA SER A 162 -14.92 7.25 16.13
C SER A 162 -13.75 8.00 15.48
N PHE A 163 -14.06 8.99 14.64
CA PHE A 163 -13.06 9.74 13.87
C PHE A 163 -11.99 10.36 14.79
N PRO A 164 -10.69 10.07 14.58
CA PRO A 164 -9.62 10.58 15.43
C PRO A 164 -9.22 12.03 15.04
N SER A 165 -10.11 12.98 15.32
CA SER A 165 -9.99 14.39 14.91
C SER A 165 -8.89 15.20 15.61
N ILE A 166 -8.38 14.73 16.76
CA ILE A 166 -7.34 15.41 17.53
C ILE A 166 -5.98 15.00 16.98
N THR A 167 -5.29 15.92 16.33
CA THR A 167 -3.96 15.69 15.74
C THR A 167 -2.86 16.37 16.54
N THR A 168 -1.68 15.76 16.55
CA THR A 168 -0.46 16.32 17.14
C THR A 168 0.74 16.00 16.25
N SER A 169 1.79 16.81 16.29
CA SER A 169 3.05 16.54 15.57
C SER A 169 3.89 15.42 16.16
N VAL A 170 3.39 14.73 17.19
CA VAL A 170 4.07 13.57 17.78
C VAL A 170 4.18 12.46 16.74
N ASN A 171 5.32 11.76 16.76
CA ASN A 171 5.61 10.59 15.94
C ASN A 171 4.73 9.38 16.32
N GLY A 172 3.46 9.48 15.95
CA GLY A 172 2.48 8.41 15.89
C GLY A 172 1.82 8.04 17.20
N ARG A 173 0.72 7.32 17.05
CA ARG A 173 0.19 6.31 17.99
C ARG A 173 0.06 5.03 17.16
N PHE A 174 1.20 4.37 16.96
CA PHE A 174 1.36 3.20 16.12
C PHE A 174 0.79 1.97 16.80
N GLY A 175 -0.49 1.77 16.55
CA GLY A 175 -1.21 0.50 16.58
C GLY A 175 -1.69 0.15 15.17
N PRO A 176 -2.46 1.01 14.49
CA PRO A 176 -3.03 0.64 13.20
C PRO A 176 -2.04 0.82 12.02
N ASN A 177 -2.22 0.00 10.99
CA ASN A 177 -1.51 0.06 9.70
C ASN A 177 -2.44 -0.35 8.54
N PHE A 178 -1.99 -0.27 7.29
CA PHE A 178 -2.73 -0.76 6.14
C PHE A 178 -1.84 -1.28 5.00
N GLN A 179 -2.43 -2.11 4.14
CA GLN A 179 -1.85 -2.57 2.88
C GLN A 179 -2.60 -1.97 1.70
N PHE A 180 -1.88 -1.67 0.62
CA PHE A 180 -2.45 -1.04 -0.55
C PHE A 180 -1.77 -1.47 -1.84
N GLN A 181 -2.41 -1.15 -2.96
CA GLN A 181 -1.84 -1.22 -4.31
C GLN A 181 -1.88 0.16 -4.94
N VAL A 182 -0.85 0.51 -5.71
CA VAL A 182 -0.83 1.75 -6.49
C VAL A 182 -1.74 1.59 -7.70
N VAL A 183 -2.71 2.47 -7.85
CA VAL A 183 -3.60 2.53 -9.01
C VAL A 183 -2.89 3.31 -10.11
N SER A 184 -2.09 2.60 -10.90
CA SER A 184 -1.50 3.19 -12.11
C SER A 184 -2.60 3.38 -13.15
N ALA A 185 -2.78 4.61 -13.64
CA ALA A 185 -3.54 4.81 -14.87
C ALA A 185 -2.84 4.01 -15.97
N SER A 186 -3.57 3.18 -16.73
CA SER A 186 -3.02 2.55 -17.92
C SER A 186 -2.64 3.65 -18.89
N VAL A 187 -1.35 4.01 -18.94
CA VAL A 187 -0.84 4.89 -19.98
C VAL A 187 -1.04 4.13 -21.28
N PRO A 188 -1.84 4.64 -22.24
CA PRO A 188 -1.95 4.00 -23.55
C PRO A 188 -0.53 3.86 -24.10
N GLU A 189 -0.10 2.64 -24.42
CA GLU A 189 1.23 2.45 -25.00
C GLU A 189 1.37 3.41 -26.19
N PRO A 190 2.45 4.21 -26.27
CA PRO A 190 2.63 5.09 -27.40
C PRO A 190 2.64 4.23 -28.65
N THR A 191 1.71 4.51 -29.57
CA THR A 191 1.60 3.91 -30.91
C THR A 191 2.91 3.97 -31.70
N SER A 192 3.91 4.71 -31.20
CA SER A 192 5.30 4.73 -31.60
C SER A 192 6.01 3.36 -31.62
N THR A 193 5.65 2.38 -30.79
CA THR A 193 6.26 1.03 -30.85
C THR A 193 5.88 0.28 -32.13
N LEU A 194 4.60 0.34 -32.50
CA LEU A 194 4.10 -0.15 -33.79
C LEU A 194 4.64 0.69 -34.97
N GLY A 195 4.73 2.01 -34.79
CA GLY A 195 5.28 2.91 -35.80
C GLY A 195 6.75 2.62 -36.13
N LEU A 196 7.59 2.37 -35.11
CA LEU A 196 9.01 2.06 -35.30
C LEU A 196 9.22 0.68 -35.93
N LEU A 197 8.37 -0.30 -35.61
CA LEU A 197 8.40 -1.64 -36.23
C LEU A 197 7.96 -1.59 -37.70
N ALA A 198 6.93 -0.78 -38.02
CA ALA A 198 6.50 -0.54 -39.39
C ALA A 198 7.58 0.17 -40.24
N LEU A 199 8.26 1.16 -39.66
CA LEU A 199 9.38 1.84 -40.34
C LEU A 199 10.61 0.93 -40.51
N GLY A 200 10.91 0.08 -39.52
CA GLY A 200 12.00 -0.89 -39.58
C GLY A 200 11.82 -1.93 -40.70
N THR A 201 10.61 -2.44 -40.89
CA THR A 201 10.31 -3.40 -41.97
C THR A 201 10.35 -2.76 -43.37
N LEU A 202 9.88 -1.51 -43.51
CA LEU A 202 9.99 -0.75 -44.76
C LEU A 202 11.44 -0.41 -45.12
N GLY A 203 12.26 -0.05 -44.12
CA GLY A 203 13.69 0.17 -44.27
C GLY A 203 14.44 -1.10 -44.72
N ALA A 204 14.16 -2.25 -44.10
CA ALA A 204 14.76 -3.52 -44.49
C ALA A 204 14.34 -3.97 -45.90
N ALA A 205 13.07 -3.81 -46.28
CA ALA A 205 12.59 -4.16 -47.63
C ALA A 205 13.21 -3.28 -48.73
N SER A 206 13.43 -1.99 -48.45
CA SER A 206 14.04 -1.06 -49.42
C SER A 206 15.52 -1.37 -49.70
N THR A 207 16.28 -1.77 -48.68
CA THR A 207 17.70 -2.13 -48.83
C THR A 207 17.91 -3.47 -49.56
N LEU A 208 16.97 -4.42 -49.42
CA LEU A 208 16.98 -5.68 -50.17
C LEU A 208 16.75 -5.47 -51.67
N LYS A 209 15.85 -4.55 -52.08
CA LYS A 209 15.66 -4.23 -53.51
C LYS A 209 16.90 -3.59 -54.14
N ARG A 210 17.69 -2.82 -53.37
CA ARG A 210 18.91 -2.17 -53.87
C ARG A 210 20.06 -3.15 -54.11
N LYS A 211 20.09 -4.29 -53.39
CA LYS A 211 21.10 -5.34 -53.60
C LYS A 211 20.77 -6.31 -54.75
N LEU A 212 19.58 -6.21 -55.36
CA LEU A 212 19.08 -7.14 -56.39
C LEU A 212 19.15 -6.59 -57.83
N LYS A 213 19.87 -5.50 -58.09
CA LYS A 213 20.01 -4.94 -59.46
C LYS A 213 21.39 -4.30 -59.69
N PRO A 214 22.08 -4.66 -60.78
CA PRO A 214 22.42 -5.99 -61.29
C PRO A 214 23.85 -6.42 -60.88
#